data_AF-A0A537CBQ3-F1
#
_entry.id   AF-A0A537CBQ3-F1
#
_cell.length_a   1.000
_cell.length_b   1.000
_cell.length_c   1.000
_cell.angle_alpha   90.00
_cell.angle_beta   90.00
_cell.angle_gamma   90.00
#
_symmetry.space_group_name_H-M   'P 1'
#
loop_
_entity.id
_entity.type
_entity.pdbx_description
1 polymer ?
#
loop_
_entity_poly.entity_id
_entity_poly.type
_entity_poly.pdbx_seq_one_letter_code
_entity_poly.pdbx_strand_id
1 'polypeptide(L)'
;MSRSIQSNHTSTNSSSKTCAKCTSPSRDQPGRWNRQAPRPSVKTGRIYRHFKASNGESVTLRALKWEDLDDCVAFINDLVGEKNTEPNLGIIADRKQTREEEAKWLANQLTGIESGSIVSVVAELGGRLAGNSSVTRGSYEDTKHHGYLGIAISRKHRDRGIGLEMMRTLVKESGKPD
;
A
#
# COMPACT_ATOMS: atom_id res chain seq x y z
N MET A 1 -14.19 33.07 -69.34
CA MET A 1 -13.34 33.15 -70.55
C MET A 1 -12.28 34.21 -70.32
N SER A 2 -11.03 33.84 -70.54
CA SER A 2 -9.95 34.68 -71.07
C SER A 2 -9.51 35.94 -70.31
N ARG A 3 -8.26 35.87 -69.81
CA ARG A 3 -7.13 36.84 -69.94
C ARG A 3 -7.47 38.31 -69.63
N SER A 4 -6.71 39.03 -68.81
CA SER A 4 -5.29 39.31 -69.04
C SER A 4 -4.80 40.40 -68.06
N ILE A 5 -3.47 40.45 -67.83
CA ILE A 5 -2.64 41.65 -67.55
C ILE A 5 -2.73 42.16 -66.08
N GLN A 6 -1.65 42.30 -65.28
CA GLN A 6 -0.22 42.38 -65.55
C GLN A 6 0.55 42.02 -64.28
N SER A 7 1.59 41.20 -64.43
CA SER A 7 2.67 41.03 -63.47
C SER A 7 3.86 41.88 -63.88
N ASN A 8 4.72 42.17 -62.88
CA ASN A 8 6.17 42.38 -62.99
C ASN A 8 6.65 43.80 -63.34
N HIS A 9 7.74 44.34 -62.78
CA HIS A 9 8.75 43.78 -61.89
C HIS A 9 9.54 44.94 -61.24
N THR A 10 9.87 44.75 -59.96
CA THR A 10 11.18 44.96 -59.31
C THR A 10 11.88 46.32 -59.37
N SER A 11 12.16 46.86 -58.18
CA SER A 11 13.55 47.17 -57.83
C SER A 11 13.82 46.89 -56.35
N THR A 12 14.91 46.16 -56.16
CA THR A 12 15.50 45.65 -54.93
C THR A 12 16.30 46.71 -54.18
N ASN A 13 16.24 46.69 -52.85
CA ASN A 13 17.41 46.70 -51.97
C ASN A 13 16.91 46.53 -50.53
N SER A 14 17.11 45.37 -49.89
CA SER A 14 18.35 44.98 -49.20
C SER A 14 18.83 46.04 -48.21
N SER A 15 18.51 45.84 -46.93
CA SER A 15 19.42 46.07 -45.79
C SER A 15 18.77 45.54 -44.50
N SER A 16 19.17 44.31 -44.19
CA SER A 16 19.49 43.79 -42.86
C SER A 16 19.31 44.72 -41.66
N LYS A 17 18.53 44.26 -40.66
CA LYS A 17 18.80 44.42 -39.23
C LYS A 17 17.92 43.48 -38.38
N THR A 18 18.54 42.36 -38.00
CA THR A 18 18.46 41.66 -36.69
C THR A 18 17.11 41.60 -35.95
N CYS A 19 16.51 40.40 -35.98
CA CYS A 19 15.42 39.98 -35.11
C CYS A 19 15.89 39.84 -33.65
N ALA A 20 15.08 40.31 -32.71
CA ALA A 20 15.34 40.27 -31.28
C ALA A 20 15.52 38.82 -30.78
N LYS A 21 16.57 38.60 -29.98
CA LYS A 21 16.86 37.33 -29.31
C LYS A 21 15.72 36.99 -28.33
N CYS A 22 15.02 35.88 -28.58
CA CYS A 22 14.32 35.14 -27.54
C CYS A 22 15.36 34.62 -26.54
N THR A 23 15.36 35.15 -25.32
CA THR A 23 16.18 34.64 -24.22
C THR A 23 15.42 33.49 -23.56
N SER A 24 15.81 32.26 -23.90
CA SER A 24 15.43 31.05 -23.18
C SER A 24 16.11 31.05 -21.81
N PRO A 25 15.44 30.75 -20.69
CA PRO A 25 16.12 30.53 -19.42
C PRO A 25 16.97 29.25 -19.53
N SER A 26 18.26 29.38 -19.25
CA SER A 26 19.24 28.30 -19.24
C SER A 26 18.90 27.23 -18.19
N ARG A 27 18.98 25.97 -18.61
CA ARG A 27 19.25 24.84 -17.72
C ARG A 27 20.59 25.09 -17.03
N ASP A 28 20.60 25.06 -15.70
CA ASP A 28 21.66 24.46 -14.85
C ASP A 28 21.54 25.00 -13.41
N GLN A 29 20.90 24.23 -12.54
CA GLN A 29 21.29 24.13 -11.13
C GLN A 29 21.15 22.67 -10.65
N PRO A 30 22.24 22.03 -10.18
CA PRO A 30 22.18 20.69 -9.63
C PRO A 30 21.57 20.73 -8.22
N GLY A 31 20.70 19.75 -7.96
CA GLY A 31 19.74 19.77 -6.88
C GLY A 31 20.28 19.74 -5.46
N ARG A 32 19.47 20.30 -4.56
CA ARG A 32 19.45 19.97 -3.13
C ARG A 32 18.05 19.46 -2.77
N TRP A 33 17.74 18.23 -3.18
CA TRP A 33 16.54 17.54 -2.71
C TRP A 33 16.77 17.07 -1.28
N ASN A 34 16.67 17.97 -0.31
CA ASN A 34 16.58 17.59 1.09
C ASN A 34 15.17 17.05 1.37
N ARG A 35 14.84 15.88 0.79
CA ARG A 35 13.63 15.12 1.11
C ARG A 35 13.93 14.26 2.32
N GLN A 36 13.62 14.78 3.50
CA GLN A 36 13.38 13.99 4.70
C GLN A 36 12.53 14.83 5.66
N ALA A 37 11.29 15.10 5.25
CA ALA A 37 10.25 15.25 6.25
C ALA A 37 10.04 13.87 6.89
N PRO A 38 9.90 13.76 8.23
CA PRO A 38 9.62 12.49 8.86
C PRO A 38 8.28 11.97 8.32
N ARG A 39 8.35 10.79 7.68
CA ARG A 39 7.20 10.14 7.02
C ARG A 39 6.18 9.75 8.09
N PRO A 40 4.87 9.75 7.80
CA PRO A 40 3.87 9.28 8.75
C PRO A 40 4.08 7.77 8.96
N SER A 41 4.92 7.40 9.93
CA SER A 41 5.09 6.02 10.36
C SER A 41 3.74 5.53 10.86
N VAL A 42 3.19 4.51 10.21
CA VAL A 42 2.07 3.78 10.78
C VAL A 42 2.60 3.19 12.07
N LYS A 43 2.10 3.67 13.21
CA LYS A 43 2.49 3.12 14.51
C LYS A 43 1.81 1.78 14.71
N THR A 44 2.52 0.87 15.35
CA THR A 44 1.96 -0.39 15.84
C THR A 44 0.72 -0.10 16.71
N GLY A 45 -0.30 -0.95 16.64
CA GLY A 45 -1.56 -0.76 17.36
C GLY A 45 -2.43 0.42 16.92
N ARG A 46 -2.05 1.23 15.92
CA ARG A 46 -2.88 2.34 15.39
C ARG A 46 -4.26 1.83 15.00
N ILE A 47 -5.31 2.43 15.57
CA ILE A 47 -6.70 2.14 15.19
C ILE A 47 -7.01 2.85 13.88
N TYR A 48 -7.55 2.10 12.92
CA TYR A 48 -8.03 2.64 11.65
C TYR A 48 -9.52 3.01 11.73
N ARG A 49 -10.33 2.15 12.37
CA ARG A 49 -11.77 2.32 12.50
C ARG A 49 -12.42 1.30 13.43
N HIS A 50 -13.63 1.63 13.86
CA HIS A 50 -14.58 0.70 14.47
C HIS A 50 -15.81 0.56 13.59
N PHE A 51 -16.39 -0.63 13.54
CA PHE A 51 -17.67 -0.86 12.86
C PHE A 51 -18.43 -2.02 13.49
N LYS A 52 -19.68 -2.21 13.07
CA LYS A 52 -20.51 -3.36 13.43
C LYS A 52 -20.52 -4.37 12.29
N ALA A 53 -20.20 -5.62 12.60
CA ALA A 53 -20.38 -6.72 11.66
C ALA A 53 -21.88 -6.97 11.40
N SER A 54 -22.21 -7.75 10.36
CA SER A 54 -23.60 -8.06 9.98
C SER A 54 -24.43 -8.71 11.10
N ASN A 55 -23.77 -9.36 12.06
CA ASN A 55 -24.39 -9.98 13.23
C ASN A 55 -24.43 -9.08 14.47
N GLY A 56 -24.04 -7.80 14.37
CA GLY A 56 -24.07 -6.83 15.46
C GLY A 56 -22.84 -6.82 16.37
N GLU A 57 -21.85 -7.69 16.16
CA GLU A 57 -20.60 -7.67 16.92
C GLU A 57 -19.77 -6.42 16.60
N SER A 58 -19.13 -5.85 17.63
CA SER A 58 -18.20 -4.74 17.47
C SER A 58 -16.86 -5.23 16.96
N VAL A 59 -16.39 -4.64 15.86
CA VAL A 59 -15.10 -4.94 15.26
C VAL A 59 -14.21 -3.70 15.30
N THR A 60 -12.98 -3.88 15.76
CA THR A 60 -11.93 -2.85 15.68
C THR A 60 -10.92 -3.26 14.61
N LEU A 61 -10.68 -2.39 13.63
CA LEU A 61 -9.57 -2.56 12.69
C LEU A 61 -8.40 -1.71 13.16
N ARG A 62 -7.24 -2.33 13.34
CA ARG A 62 -6.02 -1.67 13.81
C ARG A 62 -4.76 -2.31 13.23
N ALA A 63 -3.61 -1.66 13.38
CA ALA A 63 -2.31 -2.27 13.09
C ALA A 63 -1.97 -3.35 14.13
N LEU A 64 -1.14 -4.32 13.72
CA LEU A 64 -0.52 -5.28 14.64
C LEU A 64 0.26 -4.57 15.75
N LYS A 65 0.32 -5.20 16.92
CA LYS A 65 1.13 -4.79 18.07
C LYS A 65 1.76 -6.02 18.74
N TRP A 66 2.76 -5.80 19.60
CA TRP A 66 3.49 -6.90 20.23
C TRP A 66 2.61 -7.78 21.13
N GLU A 67 1.61 -7.18 21.76
CA GLU A 67 0.66 -7.87 22.64
C GLU A 67 -0.25 -8.85 21.90
N ASP A 68 -0.26 -8.84 20.55
CA ASP A 68 -1.04 -9.77 19.74
C ASP A 68 -0.37 -11.14 19.57
N LEU A 69 0.84 -11.35 20.10
CA LEU A 69 1.63 -12.56 19.85
C LEU A 69 0.86 -13.86 20.14
N ASP A 70 0.27 -13.97 21.33
CA ASP A 70 -0.40 -15.21 21.73
C ASP A 70 -1.67 -15.45 20.88
N ASP A 71 -2.35 -14.38 20.50
CA ASP A 71 -3.51 -14.43 19.60
C ASP A 71 -3.10 -14.81 18.16
N CYS A 72 -1.95 -14.33 17.68
CA CYS A 72 -1.40 -14.70 16.37
C CYS A 72 -1.03 -16.19 16.32
N VAL A 73 -0.40 -16.72 17.38
CA VAL A 73 -0.09 -18.15 17.53
C VAL A 73 -1.36 -18.99 17.49
N ALA A 74 -2.39 -18.60 18.24
CA ALA A 74 -3.66 -19.31 18.22
C ALA A 74 -4.30 -19.26 16.82
N PHE A 75 -4.31 -18.09 16.20
CA PHE A 75 -4.92 -17.85 14.90
C PHE A 75 -4.28 -18.67 13.78
N ILE A 76 -2.96 -18.67 13.65
CA ILE A 76 -2.28 -19.44 12.59
C ILE A 76 -2.45 -20.94 12.79
N ASN A 77 -2.42 -21.41 14.04
CA ASN A 77 -2.57 -22.83 14.35
C ASN A 77 -3.99 -23.34 14.13
N ASP A 78 -5.00 -22.49 14.37
CA ASP A 78 -6.38 -22.78 14.00
C ASP A 78 -6.54 -22.89 12.47
N LEU A 79 -5.93 -21.97 11.71
CA LEU A 79 -5.95 -22.02 10.24
C LEU A 79 -5.27 -23.29 9.70
N VAL A 80 -4.09 -23.65 10.24
CA VAL A 80 -3.43 -24.90 9.85
C VAL A 80 -4.29 -26.12 10.20
N GLY A 81 -4.96 -26.11 11.35
CA GLY A 81 -5.92 -27.14 11.72
C GLY A 81 -7.06 -27.26 10.71
N GLU A 82 -7.59 -26.14 10.23
CA GLU A 82 -8.63 -26.08 9.21
C GLU A 82 -8.13 -26.62 7.85
N LYS A 83 -6.92 -26.24 7.44
CA LYS A 83 -6.27 -26.73 6.20
C LYS A 83 -6.19 -28.25 6.13
N ASN A 84 -5.96 -28.92 7.27
CA ASN A 84 -5.90 -30.38 7.33
C ASN A 84 -7.24 -31.05 6.96
N THR A 85 -8.36 -30.36 7.20
CA THR A 85 -9.70 -30.82 6.79
C THR A 85 -10.12 -30.29 5.43
N GLU A 86 -9.66 -29.10 5.05
CA GLU A 86 -10.04 -28.38 3.83
C GLU A 86 -8.77 -27.83 3.14
N PRO A 87 -8.09 -28.62 2.30
CA PRO A 87 -6.74 -28.29 1.79
C PRO A 87 -6.71 -27.12 0.79
N ASN A 88 -7.86 -26.75 0.20
CA ASN A 88 -7.95 -25.74 -0.87
C ASN A 88 -8.21 -24.31 -0.37
N LEU A 89 -8.01 -24.04 0.93
CA LEU A 89 -8.27 -22.73 1.53
C LEU A 89 -7.20 -21.65 1.25
N GLY A 90 -6.13 -21.99 0.51
CA GLY A 90 -5.04 -21.05 0.20
C GLY A 90 -4.17 -20.70 1.42
N ILE A 91 -4.25 -21.48 2.50
CA ILE A 91 -3.44 -21.31 3.70
C ILE A 91 -2.02 -21.78 3.41
N ILE A 92 -1.07 -20.84 3.44
CA ILE A 92 0.33 -21.10 3.05
C ILE A 92 1.05 -21.96 4.09
N ALA A 93 0.81 -21.72 5.38
CA ALA A 93 1.41 -22.51 6.45
C ALA A 93 1.02 -24.00 6.32
N ASP A 94 2.01 -24.87 6.41
CA ASP A 94 1.93 -26.32 6.23
C ASP A 94 1.89 -27.08 7.56
N ARG A 95 2.44 -26.48 8.63
CA ARG A 95 2.43 -27.02 9.99
C ARG A 95 2.09 -25.96 11.03
N LYS A 96 1.77 -26.44 12.22
CA LYS A 96 1.59 -25.57 13.38
C LYS A 96 2.89 -24.81 13.68
N GLN A 97 2.74 -23.55 14.04
CA GLN A 97 3.81 -22.63 14.40
C GLN A 97 3.96 -22.60 15.92
N THR A 98 5.20 -22.59 16.39
CA THR A 98 5.49 -22.36 17.82
C THR A 98 5.39 -20.88 18.16
N ARG A 99 5.33 -20.57 19.46
CA ARG A 99 5.33 -19.20 19.95
C ARG A 99 6.62 -18.45 19.56
N GLU A 100 7.76 -19.13 19.57
CA GLU A 100 9.05 -18.54 19.20
C GLU A 100 9.12 -18.22 17.69
N GLU A 101 8.54 -19.08 16.85
CA GLU A 101 8.47 -18.87 15.41
C GLU A 101 7.58 -17.66 15.09
N GLU A 102 6.40 -17.59 15.71
CA GLU A 102 5.49 -16.45 15.56
C GLU A 102 6.05 -15.17 16.17
N ALA A 103 6.82 -15.24 17.25
CA ALA A 103 7.48 -14.06 17.82
C ALA A 103 8.47 -13.44 16.82
N LYS A 104 9.23 -14.28 16.09
CA LYS A 104 10.14 -13.83 15.03
C LYS A 104 9.36 -13.23 13.85
N TRP A 105 8.28 -13.89 13.43
CA TRP A 105 7.41 -13.36 12.38
C TRP A 105 6.81 -12.01 12.77
N LEU A 106 6.28 -11.88 13.98
CA LEU A 106 5.69 -10.65 14.49
C LEU A 106 6.73 -9.54 14.58
N ALA A 107 7.93 -9.81 15.10
CA ALA A 107 9.01 -8.81 15.15
C ALA A 107 9.34 -8.24 13.76
N ASN A 108 9.38 -9.11 12.73
CA ASN A 108 9.57 -8.67 11.35
C ASN A 108 8.40 -7.82 10.84
N GLN A 109 7.15 -8.21 11.15
CA GLN A 109 5.98 -7.40 10.80
C GLN A 109 6.03 -6.02 11.45
N LEU A 110 6.32 -5.93 12.75
CA LEU A 110 6.37 -4.66 13.48
C LEU A 110 7.48 -3.75 12.94
N THR A 111 8.68 -4.29 12.68
CA THR A 111 9.77 -3.54 12.03
C THR A 111 9.35 -3.04 10.64
N GLY A 112 8.63 -3.86 9.89
CA GLY A 112 8.09 -3.48 8.59
C GLY A 112 7.05 -2.37 8.67
N ILE A 113 6.18 -2.41 9.68
CA ILE A 113 5.17 -1.37 9.95
C ILE A 113 5.85 -0.05 10.31
N GLU A 114 6.82 -0.08 11.23
CA GLU A 114 7.56 1.10 11.67
C GLU A 114 8.36 1.76 10.54
N SER A 115 8.97 0.95 9.67
CA SER A 115 9.69 1.42 8.49
C SER A 115 8.79 1.84 7.32
N GLY A 116 7.49 1.51 7.37
CA GLY A 116 6.52 1.75 6.30
C GLY A 116 6.62 0.75 5.13
N SER A 117 7.46 -0.28 5.22
CA SER A 117 7.54 -1.35 4.21
C SER A 117 6.36 -2.33 4.28
N ILE A 118 5.66 -2.38 5.42
CA ILE A 118 4.46 -3.20 5.63
C ILE A 118 3.30 -2.32 6.09
N VAL A 119 2.14 -2.46 5.44
CA VAL A 119 0.86 -1.99 5.98
C VAL A 119 0.15 -3.19 6.57
N SER A 120 -0.18 -3.15 7.85
CA SER A 120 -0.91 -4.21 8.54
C SER A 120 -2.28 -3.73 8.98
N VAL A 121 -3.29 -4.59 8.82
CA VAL A 121 -4.64 -4.43 9.35
C VAL A 121 -5.08 -5.75 9.96
N VAL A 122 -5.33 -5.76 11.26
CA VAL A 122 -5.97 -6.85 11.99
C VAL A 122 -7.40 -6.48 12.35
N ALA A 123 -8.26 -7.50 12.44
CA ALA A 123 -9.60 -7.37 13.00
C ALA A 123 -9.61 -7.95 14.41
N GLU A 124 -10.01 -7.12 15.38
CA GLU A 124 -10.20 -7.51 16.77
C GLU A 124 -11.70 -7.52 17.11
N LEU A 125 -12.17 -8.64 17.68
CA LEU A 125 -13.52 -8.83 18.19
C LEU A 125 -13.44 -9.35 19.62
N GLY A 126 -14.11 -8.69 20.56
CA GLY A 126 -14.11 -9.11 21.98
C GLY A 126 -12.71 -9.17 22.60
N GLY A 127 -11.78 -8.34 22.14
CA GLY A 127 -10.39 -8.34 22.61
C GLY A 127 -9.53 -9.50 22.08
N ARG A 128 -10.02 -10.24 21.06
CA ARG A 128 -9.31 -11.34 20.41
C ARG A 128 -9.09 -11.05 18.93
N LEU A 129 -7.96 -11.50 18.39
CA LEU A 129 -7.69 -11.45 16.95
C LEU A 129 -8.63 -12.41 16.18
N ALA A 130 -9.40 -11.84 15.26
CA ALA A 130 -10.35 -12.58 14.42
C ALA A 130 -9.92 -12.66 12.94
N GLY A 131 -8.98 -11.81 12.54
CA GLY A 131 -8.42 -11.78 11.19
C GLY A 131 -7.11 -11.01 11.15
N ASN A 132 -6.24 -11.42 10.25
CA ASN A 132 -4.96 -10.78 9.98
C ASN A 132 -4.81 -10.51 8.49
N SER A 133 -4.32 -9.33 8.15
CA SER A 133 -4.02 -8.97 6.77
C SER A 133 -2.86 -7.98 6.70
N SER A 134 -2.09 -8.06 5.62
CA SER A 134 -0.99 -7.14 5.37
C SER A 134 -0.73 -6.94 3.89
N VAL A 135 -0.07 -5.83 3.58
CA VAL A 135 0.54 -5.55 2.28
C VAL A 135 2.02 -5.26 2.52
N THR A 136 2.89 -6.10 1.97
CA THR A 136 4.35 -5.90 1.98
C THR A 136 4.78 -5.27 0.66
N ARG A 137 5.35 -4.07 0.71
CA ARG A 137 5.83 -3.33 -0.47
C ARG A 137 7.11 -3.97 -1.04
N GLY A 138 7.31 -3.81 -2.34
CA GLY A 138 8.59 -4.18 -2.98
C GLY A 138 9.75 -3.33 -2.47
N SER A 139 10.94 -3.95 -2.37
CA SER A 139 12.14 -3.30 -1.81
C SER A 139 12.93 -2.45 -2.82
N TYR A 140 12.71 -2.66 -4.12
CA TYR A 140 13.39 -1.93 -5.20
C TYR A 140 12.51 -0.81 -5.74
N GLU A 141 13.11 0.27 -6.26
CA GLU A 141 12.40 1.45 -6.76
C GLU A 141 11.28 1.10 -7.74
N ASP A 142 11.58 0.26 -8.74
CA ASP A 142 10.63 -0.20 -9.75
C ASP A 142 9.57 -1.18 -9.21
N THR A 143 9.65 -1.57 -7.95
CA THR A 143 8.68 -2.49 -7.31
C THR A 143 7.98 -1.87 -6.10
N LYS A 144 8.32 -0.65 -5.69
CA LYS A 144 7.69 0.02 -4.54
C LYS A 144 6.20 0.28 -4.71
N HIS A 145 5.75 0.36 -5.96
CA HIS A 145 4.34 0.49 -6.32
C HIS A 145 3.61 -0.87 -6.37
N HIS A 146 4.33 -1.98 -6.25
CA HIS A 146 3.77 -3.31 -6.09
C HIS A 146 3.76 -3.73 -4.62
N GLY A 147 2.80 -4.56 -4.24
CA GLY A 147 2.72 -5.12 -2.91
C GLY A 147 2.20 -6.55 -2.91
N TYR A 148 2.79 -7.39 -2.06
CA TYR A 148 2.27 -8.71 -1.76
C TYR A 148 1.20 -8.58 -0.69
N LEU A 149 -0.03 -8.95 -1.04
CA LEU A 149 -1.18 -8.92 -0.13
C LEU A 149 -1.43 -10.31 0.45
N GLY A 150 -1.55 -10.37 1.77
CA GLY A 150 -2.07 -11.53 2.50
C GLY A 150 -3.30 -11.15 3.31
N ILE A 151 -4.32 -12.00 3.33
CA ILE A 151 -5.50 -11.84 4.19
C ILE A 151 -6.01 -13.20 4.64
N ALA A 152 -6.30 -13.32 5.92
CA ALA A 152 -6.96 -14.48 6.49
C ALA A 152 -7.97 -14.03 7.54
N ILE A 153 -9.13 -14.68 7.53
CA ILE A 153 -10.19 -14.50 8.53
C ILE A 153 -10.45 -15.85 9.17
N SER A 154 -10.51 -15.86 10.50
CA SER A 154 -10.83 -17.07 11.26
C SER A 154 -12.19 -17.62 10.81
N ARG A 155 -12.30 -18.95 10.70
CA ARG A 155 -13.51 -19.64 10.22
C ARG A 155 -14.79 -19.14 10.90
N LYS A 156 -14.73 -18.92 12.21
CA LYS A 156 -15.85 -18.47 13.05
C LYS A 156 -16.37 -17.06 12.70
N HIS A 157 -15.58 -16.25 12.01
CA HIS A 157 -15.88 -14.84 11.73
C HIS A 157 -16.00 -14.52 10.23
N ARG A 158 -16.01 -15.54 9.36
CA ARG A 158 -16.27 -15.37 7.92
C ARG A 158 -17.75 -15.02 7.66
N ASP A 159 -18.03 -14.56 6.45
CA ASP A 159 -19.39 -14.20 5.98
C ASP A 159 -20.06 -13.06 6.77
N ARG A 160 -19.25 -12.23 7.43
CA ARG A 160 -19.69 -11.09 8.26
C ARG A 160 -19.26 -9.72 7.74
N GLY A 161 -18.72 -9.67 6.52
CA GLY A 161 -18.17 -8.45 5.90
C GLY A 161 -16.80 -8.00 6.43
N ILE A 162 -16.21 -8.70 7.41
CA ILE A 162 -14.94 -8.32 8.04
C ILE A 162 -13.80 -8.28 7.02
N GLY A 163 -13.66 -9.31 6.18
CA GLY A 163 -12.62 -9.36 5.15
C GLY A 163 -12.71 -8.21 4.13
N LEU A 164 -13.93 -7.82 3.74
CA LEU A 164 -14.15 -6.67 2.85
C LEU A 164 -13.66 -5.37 3.49
N GLU A 165 -14.00 -5.15 4.76
CA GLU A 165 -13.61 -3.93 5.46
C GLU A 165 -12.10 -3.89 5.75
N MET A 166 -11.48 -5.03 6.03
CA MET A 166 -10.02 -5.15 6.11
C MET A 166 -9.35 -4.82 4.77
N MET A 167 -9.83 -5.39 3.67
CA MET A 167 -9.30 -5.13 2.32
C MET A 167 -9.43 -3.65 1.95
N ARG A 168 -10.59 -3.03 2.16
CA ARG A 168 -10.80 -1.59 1.92
C ARG A 168 -9.83 -0.73 2.73
N THR A 169 -9.61 -1.10 3.99
CA THR A 169 -8.69 -0.40 4.87
C THR A 169 -7.24 -0.56 4.38
N LEU A 170 -6.82 -1.78 4.00
CA LEU A 170 -5.50 -2.04 3.45
C LEU A 170 -5.23 -1.22 2.20
N VAL A 171 -6.13 -1.26 1.20
CA VAL A 171 -5.96 -0.53 -0.07
C VAL A 171 -5.89 0.98 0.19
N LYS A 172 -6.72 1.50 1.11
CA LYS A 172 -6.71 2.92 1.48
C LYS A 172 -5.40 3.33 2.15
N GLU A 173 -4.85 2.50 3.03
CA GLU A 173 -3.62 2.82 3.77
C GLU A 173 -2.35 2.52 2.95
N SER A 174 -2.39 1.56 2.02
CA SER A 174 -1.26 1.23 1.14
C SER A 174 -1.09 2.20 -0.03
N GLY A 175 -2.18 2.76 -0.54
CA GLY A 175 -2.17 3.73 -1.64
C GLY A 175 -1.80 5.17 -1.25
N LYS A 176 -1.48 5.43 0.02
CA LYS A 176 -0.99 6.75 0.44
C LYS A 176 0.46 6.92 -0.01
N PRO A 177 0.81 8.04 -0.68
CA PRO A 177 2.18 8.32 -1.06
C PRO A 177 3.08 8.50 0.16
N ASP A 178 4.34 8.06 0.02
CA ASP A 178 5.41 8.10 1.04
C ASP A 178 5.85 9.52 1.44
#